data_AF-A0A941FPG6-F1
#
_entry.id   AF-A0A941FPG6-F1
#
_cell.length_a   1.000
_cell.length_b   1.000
_cell.length_c   1.000
_cell.angle_alpha   90.00
_cell.angle_beta   90.00
_cell.angle_gamma   90.00
#
_symmetry.space_group_name_H-M   'P 1'
#
loop_
_entity.id
_entity.type
_entity.pdbx_description
1 polymer ?
#
loop_
_entity_poly.entity_id
_entity_poly.type
_entity_poly.pdbx_seq_one_letter_code
_entity_poly.pdbx_strand_id
1 'polypeptide(L)'
;MNFRSTKLGESGYYVCSKKHPRIEIGVSQYDQLISEHLKYVLNKISVNEIKNDVFTHLYNLEKNHKQEVTLLQNTLISIHEEITKLVGSQQISKLKKLGQQSKSLKEEMKKIHTILIKISDTRIGINSFVEIVIDSLTNELQNYQINHLVNLLISEIEVSSNALIYHTTFGKYIEGKDELDEFPA
;
A
#
# COMPACT_ATOMS: atom_id res chain seq x y z
N MET A 1 10.66 25.45 -6.06
CA MET A 1 11.57 26.29 -5.24
C MET A 1 11.91 25.48 -3.99
N ASN A 2 13.03 24.74 -3.99
CA ASN A 2 13.13 23.56 -3.13
C ASN A 2 13.76 23.89 -1.77
N PHE A 3 12.93 23.94 -0.74
CA PHE A 3 13.34 23.92 0.66
C PHE A 3 13.36 22.46 1.13
N ARG A 4 14.50 21.79 1.01
CA ARG A 4 14.65 20.43 1.54
C ARG A 4 14.95 20.49 3.03
N SER A 5 13.93 20.66 3.87
CA SER A 5 14.02 20.29 5.28
C SER A 5 12.97 19.24 5.59
N THR A 6 13.41 18.00 5.80
CA THR A 6 12.60 16.89 6.31
C THR A 6 12.48 16.90 7.83
N LYS A 7 12.96 17.96 8.49
CA LYS A 7 13.00 18.09 9.96
C LYS A 7 12.42 19.43 10.38
N LEU A 8 11.39 19.37 11.24
CA LEU A 8 10.90 20.53 11.99
C LEU A 8 11.94 20.89 13.06
N GLY A 9 12.16 22.18 13.28
CA GLY A 9 13.22 22.72 14.15
C GLY A 9 12.66 23.22 15.46
N GLU A 10 13.50 23.45 16.48
CA GLU A 10 13.04 23.94 17.78
C GLU A 10 13.02 25.48 17.89
N SER A 11 13.83 26.19 17.07
CA SER A 11 13.86 27.66 17.00
C SER A 11 14.64 28.16 15.77
N GLY A 12 14.35 29.37 15.29
CA GLY A 12 15.09 30.02 14.19
C GLY A 12 14.23 30.42 12.98
N TYR A 13 14.86 30.53 11.81
CA TYR A 13 14.22 30.84 10.53
C TYR A 13 14.72 29.88 9.44
N TYR A 14 13.83 29.44 8.54
CA TYR A 14 14.25 28.71 7.34
C TYR A 14 14.68 29.70 6.26
N VAL A 15 15.91 29.55 5.74
CA VAL A 15 16.49 30.46 4.74
C VAL A 15 16.87 29.71 3.47
N CYS A 16 16.58 30.31 2.31
CA CYS A 16 16.89 29.72 1.01
C CYS A 16 18.41 29.60 0.81
N SER A 17 18.87 28.40 0.44
CA SER A 17 20.29 28.10 0.22
C SER A 17 20.91 28.76 -1.04
N LYS A 18 20.11 29.37 -1.93
CA LYS A 18 20.53 29.84 -3.26
C LYS A 18 20.59 31.37 -3.48
N LYS A 19 20.84 32.20 -2.45
CA LYS A 19 21.04 33.67 -2.58
C LYS A 19 19.90 34.45 -3.29
N HIS A 20 18.68 33.93 -3.32
CA HIS A 20 17.48 34.66 -3.75
C HIS A 20 16.99 35.61 -2.64
N PRO A 21 15.99 36.50 -2.88
CA PRO A 21 15.43 37.35 -1.84
C PRO A 21 15.12 36.53 -0.58
N ARG A 22 15.58 37.01 0.58
CA ARG A 22 15.46 36.28 1.84
C ARG A 22 13.99 36.13 2.22
N ILE A 23 13.42 35.00 1.86
CA ILE A 23 12.16 34.52 2.44
C ILE A 23 12.57 33.92 3.79
N GLU A 24 12.21 34.60 4.86
CA GLU A 24 12.42 34.17 6.25
C GLU A 24 11.06 33.82 6.83
N ILE A 25 10.87 32.54 7.18
CA ILE A 25 9.70 32.10 7.94
C ILE A 25 10.16 31.62 9.31
N GLY A 26 9.51 32.14 10.36
CA GLY A 26 9.78 31.70 11.72
C GLY A 26 9.42 30.24 11.89
N VAL A 27 10.27 29.47 12.57
CA VAL A 27 10.07 28.03 12.79
C VAL A 27 8.69 27.74 13.40
N SER A 28 8.25 28.51 14.39
CA SER A 28 6.92 28.34 15.00
C SER A 28 5.77 28.54 14.01
N GLN A 29 5.87 29.52 13.11
CA GLN A 29 4.86 29.79 12.10
C GLN A 29 4.85 28.69 11.02
N TYR A 30 6.03 28.21 10.62
CA TYR A 30 6.17 27.09 9.68
C TYR A 30 5.58 25.80 10.25
N ASP A 31 5.92 25.48 11.49
CA ASP A 31 5.45 24.27 12.17
C ASP A 31 3.94 24.31 12.40
N GLN A 32 3.37 25.47 12.71
CA GLN A 32 1.92 25.65 12.85
C GLN A 32 1.18 25.45 11.52
N LEU A 33 1.65 26.08 10.44
CA LEU A 33 1.04 25.95 9.11
C LEU A 33 1.06 24.49 8.62
N ILE A 34 2.17 23.79 8.84
CA ILE A 34 2.29 22.37 8.52
C ILE A 34 1.32 21.54 9.35
N SER A 35 1.24 21.81 10.66
CA SER A 35 0.38 21.08 11.59
C SER A 35 -1.11 21.22 11.22
N GLU A 36 -1.55 22.43 10.89
CA GLU A 36 -2.93 22.71 10.48
C GLU A 36 -3.25 22.06 9.13
N HIS A 37 -2.36 22.18 8.16
CA HIS A 37 -2.54 21.55 6.85
C HIS A 37 -2.54 20.01 6.94
N LEU A 38 -1.68 19.41 7.77
CA LEU A 38 -1.67 17.96 7.97
C LEU A 38 -2.95 17.44 8.60
N LYS A 39 -3.51 18.15 9.58
CA LYS A 39 -4.82 17.81 10.15
C LYS A 39 -5.92 17.86 9.09
N TYR A 40 -5.89 18.87 8.22
CA TYR A 40 -6.83 18.99 7.10
C TYR A 40 -6.68 17.81 6.12
N VAL A 41 -5.46 17.52 5.68
CA VAL A 41 -5.17 16.43 4.73
C VAL A 41 -5.59 15.08 5.30
N LEU A 42 -5.27 14.78 6.56
CA LEU A 42 -5.63 13.52 7.21
C LEU A 42 -7.14 13.29 7.26
N ASN A 43 -7.92 14.35 7.47
CA ASN A 43 -9.39 14.29 7.45
C ASN A 43 -9.98 14.13 6.05
N LYS A 44 -9.17 14.32 4.99
CA LYS A 44 -9.59 14.21 3.58
C LYS A 44 -9.10 12.92 2.91
N ILE A 45 -8.38 12.06 3.62
CA ILE A 45 -7.96 10.76 3.06
C ILE A 45 -9.19 9.86 2.90
N SER A 46 -9.49 9.49 1.66
CA SER A 46 -10.56 8.56 1.36
C SER A 46 -10.15 7.13 1.68
N VAL A 47 -10.48 6.70 2.89
CA VAL A 47 -10.29 5.32 3.35
C VAL A 47 -10.99 4.33 2.42
N ASN A 48 -12.14 4.71 1.84
CA ASN A 48 -12.90 3.88 0.93
C ASN A 48 -12.14 3.62 -0.37
N GLU A 49 -11.46 4.61 -0.94
CA GLU A 49 -10.63 4.40 -2.13
C GLU A 49 -9.46 3.47 -1.86
N ILE A 50 -8.79 3.62 -0.71
CA ILE A 50 -7.71 2.72 -0.29
C ILE A 50 -8.24 1.29 -0.14
N LYS A 51 -9.39 1.12 0.53
CA LYS A 51 -10.05 -0.19 0.66
C LYS A 51 -10.36 -0.79 -0.71
N ASN A 52 -10.91 0.01 -1.63
CA ASN A 52 -11.26 -0.44 -2.98
C ASN A 52 -10.02 -0.91 -3.77
N ASP A 53 -8.92 -0.18 -3.72
CA ASP A 53 -7.66 -0.56 -4.37
C ASP A 53 -7.13 -1.89 -3.80
N VAL A 54 -7.13 -2.04 -2.48
CA VAL A 54 -6.69 -3.28 -1.81
C VAL A 54 -7.63 -4.45 -2.14
N PHE A 55 -8.95 -4.26 -2.08
CA PHE A 55 -9.91 -5.32 -2.42
C PHE A 55 -9.80 -5.73 -3.89
N THR A 56 -9.56 -4.78 -4.78
CA THR A 56 -9.32 -5.04 -6.21
C THR A 56 -8.05 -5.85 -6.41
N HIS A 57 -6.98 -5.48 -5.74
CA HIS A 57 -5.72 -6.22 -5.79
C HIS A 57 -5.89 -7.67 -5.27
N LEU A 58 -6.53 -7.84 -4.11
CA LEU A 58 -6.79 -9.16 -3.53
C LEU A 58 -7.71 -10.01 -4.42
N TYR A 59 -8.73 -9.40 -5.04
CA TYR A 59 -9.59 -10.09 -6.00
C TYR A 59 -8.81 -10.61 -7.21
N ASN A 60 -7.92 -9.79 -7.77
CA ASN A 60 -7.09 -10.19 -8.91
C ASN A 60 -6.12 -11.32 -8.54
N LEU A 61 -5.49 -11.25 -7.36
CA LEU A 61 -4.64 -12.33 -6.84
C LEU A 61 -5.43 -13.62 -6.66
N GLU A 62 -6.61 -13.55 -6.05
CA GLU A 62 -7.49 -14.71 -5.85
C GLU A 62 -7.87 -15.35 -7.19
N LYS A 63 -8.26 -14.53 -8.17
CA LYS A 63 -8.61 -14.98 -9.52
C LYS A 63 -7.45 -15.72 -10.19
N ASN A 64 -6.24 -15.18 -10.12
CA ASN A 64 -5.06 -15.79 -10.72
C ASN A 64 -4.76 -17.16 -10.09
N HIS A 65 -4.78 -17.26 -8.77
CA HIS A 65 -4.56 -18.53 -8.08
C HIS A 65 -5.67 -19.56 -8.32
N LYS A 66 -6.93 -19.12 -8.45
CA LYS A 66 -8.02 -20.02 -8.85
C LYS A 66 -7.80 -20.60 -10.25
N GLN A 67 -7.36 -19.79 -11.20
CA GLN A 67 -7.02 -20.25 -12.55
C GLN A 67 -5.86 -21.25 -12.53
N GLU A 68 -4.82 -20.96 -11.74
CA GLU A 68 -3.67 -21.86 -11.54
C GLU A 68 -4.10 -23.23 -10.98
N VAL A 69 -4.97 -23.24 -9.96
CA VAL A 69 -5.56 -24.48 -9.43
C VAL A 69 -6.32 -25.25 -10.50
N THR A 70 -7.11 -24.58 -11.34
CA THR A 70 -7.83 -25.24 -12.45
C THR A 70 -6.86 -25.88 -13.45
N LEU A 71 -5.77 -25.22 -13.79
CA LEU A 71 -4.74 -25.77 -14.69
C LEU A 71 -4.06 -27.02 -14.08
N LEU A 72 -3.71 -26.96 -12.80
CA LEU A 72 -3.12 -28.10 -12.08
C LEU A 72 -4.10 -29.27 -11.97
N GLN A 73 -5.39 -29.00 -11.73
CA GLN A 73 -6.45 -30.01 -11.72
C GLN A 73 -6.59 -30.70 -13.08
N ASN A 74 -6.63 -29.93 -14.17
CA ASN A 74 -6.70 -30.48 -15.52
C ASN A 74 -5.49 -31.38 -15.81
N THR A 75 -4.30 -30.93 -15.42
CA THR A 75 -3.06 -31.72 -15.56
C THR A 75 -3.13 -33.03 -14.77
N LEU A 76 -3.65 -32.98 -13.55
CA LEU A 76 -3.83 -34.16 -12.70
C LEU A 76 -4.84 -35.15 -13.30
N ILE A 77 -5.93 -34.66 -13.91
CA ILE A 77 -6.91 -35.48 -14.63
C ILE A 77 -6.23 -36.17 -15.82
N SER A 78 -5.45 -35.45 -16.63
CA SER A 78 -4.70 -36.05 -17.74
C SER A 78 -3.70 -37.13 -17.28
N ILE A 79 -2.98 -36.87 -16.18
CA ILE A 79 -2.09 -37.88 -15.57
C ILE A 79 -2.89 -39.10 -15.11
N HIS A 80 -4.06 -38.90 -14.50
CA HIS A 80 -4.92 -40.00 -14.06
C HIS A 80 -5.41 -40.86 -15.23
N GLU A 81 -5.85 -40.23 -16.32
CA GLU A 81 -6.24 -40.93 -17.55
C GLU A 81 -5.06 -41.73 -18.13
N GLU A 82 -3.86 -41.15 -18.14
CA GLU A 82 -2.66 -41.82 -18.65
C GLU A 82 -2.26 -43.00 -17.78
N ILE A 83 -2.30 -42.85 -16.45
CA ILE A 83 -2.08 -43.97 -15.51
C ILE A 83 -3.09 -45.07 -15.78
N THR A 84 -4.38 -44.74 -15.90
CA THR A 84 -5.47 -45.71 -16.12
C THR A 84 -5.26 -46.50 -17.41
N LYS A 85 -4.84 -45.85 -18.50
CA LYS A 85 -4.49 -46.51 -19.77
C LYS A 85 -3.28 -47.44 -19.66
N LEU A 86 -2.36 -47.17 -18.73
CA LEU A 86 -1.15 -47.94 -18.52
C LEU A 86 -1.31 -49.05 -17.47
N VAL A 87 -2.47 -49.17 -16.80
CA VAL A 87 -2.76 -50.25 -15.86
C VAL A 87 -2.69 -51.59 -16.58
N GLY A 88 -1.92 -52.54 -16.04
CA GLY A 88 -1.68 -53.84 -16.67
C GLY A 88 -0.57 -53.85 -17.72
N SER A 89 0.01 -52.69 -18.07
CA SER A 89 1.19 -52.62 -18.93
C SER A 89 2.48 -52.89 -18.14
N GLN A 90 3.52 -53.40 -18.80
CA GLN A 90 4.86 -53.57 -18.19
C GLN A 90 5.67 -52.24 -18.12
N GLN A 91 5.04 -51.08 -18.33
CA GLN A 91 5.71 -49.76 -18.35
C GLN A 91 5.89 -49.15 -16.94
N ILE A 92 6.53 -49.91 -16.04
CA ILE A 92 6.68 -49.55 -14.61
C ILE A 92 7.39 -48.21 -14.41
N SER A 93 8.42 -47.90 -15.23
CA SER A 93 9.18 -46.65 -15.14
C SER A 93 8.32 -45.42 -15.44
N LYS A 94 7.44 -45.52 -16.44
CA LYS A 94 6.51 -44.45 -16.83
C LYS A 94 5.45 -44.22 -15.76
N LEU A 95 4.88 -45.29 -15.22
CA LEU A 95 3.94 -45.23 -14.08
C LEU A 95 4.58 -44.56 -12.85
N LYS A 96 5.83 -44.88 -12.53
CA LYS A 96 6.57 -44.25 -11.42
C LYS A 96 6.76 -42.75 -11.65
N LYS A 97 7.10 -42.32 -12.87
CA LYS A 97 7.26 -40.91 -13.23
C LYS A 97 5.94 -40.15 -13.10
N LEU A 98 4.84 -40.69 -13.62
CA LEU A 98 3.50 -40.12 -13.50
C LEU A 98 3.06 -39.99 -12.03
N GLY A 99 3.34 -41.01 -11.21
CA GLY A 99 3.08 -40.96 -9.77
C GLY A 99 3.89 -39.88 -9.06
N GLN A 100 5.13 -39.64 -9.45
CA GLN A 100 5.96 -38.56 -8.89
C GLN A 100 5.48 -37.18 -9.31
N GLN A 101 5.08 -37.01 -10.58
CA GLN A 101 4.46 -35.78 -11.09
C GLN A 101 3.15 -35.47 -10.35
N SER A 102 2.29 -36.47 -10.15
CA SER A 102 1.05 -36.34 -9.37
C SER A 102 1.30 -35.88 -7.94
N LYS A 103 2.31 -36.43 -7.26
CA LYS A 103 2.72 -35.98 -5.92
C LYS A 103 3.19 -34.53 -5.92
N SER A 104 4.00 -34.13 -6.90
CA SER A 104 4.47 -32.74 -7.02
C SER A 104 3.32 -31.76 -7.19
N LEU A 105 2.39 -32.06 -8.11
CA LEU A 105 1.21 -31.23 -8.35
C LEU A 105 0.33 -31.10 -7.10
N LYS A 106 0.18 -32.18 -6.33
CA LYS A 106 -0.57 -32.14 -5.06
C LYS A 106 0.06 -31.17 -4.05
N GLU A 107 1.38 -31.17 -3.92
CA GLU A 107 2.07 -30.24 -3.00
C GLU A 107 1.97 -28.79 -3.49
N GLU A 108 2.02 -28.55 -4.79
CA GLU A 108 1.82 -27.23 -5.39
C GLU A 108 0.39 -26.71 -5.15
N MET A 109 -0.63 -27.54 -5.39
CA MET A 109 -2.02 -27.22 -5.09
C MET A 109 -2.25 -26.90 -3.61
N LYS A 110 -1.58 -27.61 -2.68
CA LYS A 110 -1.65 -27.30 -1.24
C LYS A 110 -1.09 -25.91 -0.94
N LYS A 111 0.05 -25.55 -1.53
CA LYS A 111 0.65 -24.20 -1.34
C LYS A 111 -0.30 -23.12 -1.81
N ILE A 112 -0.90 -23.28 -2.99
CA ILE A 112 -1.88 -22.31 -3.52
C ILE A 112 -3.12 -22.24 -2.62
N HIS A 113 -3.59 -23.37 -2.09
CA HIS A 113 -4.71 -23.38 -1.15
C HIS A 113 -4.40 -22.59 0.13
N THR A 114 -3.19 -22.72 0.68
CA THR A 114 -2.76 -21.90 1.81
C THR A 114 -2.73 -20.41 1.47
N ILE A 115 -2.32 -20.04 0.26
CA ILE A 115 -2.35 -18.63 -0.19
C ILE A 115 -3.79 -18.12 -0.28
N LEU A 116 -4.71 -18.91 -0.84
CA LEU A 116 -6.13 -18.54 -0.92
C LEU A 116 -6.77 -18.33 0.46
N ILE A 117 -6.43 -19.17 1.45
CA ILE A 117 -6.85 -18.98 2.84
C ILE A 117 -6.35 -17.63 3.37
N LYS A 118 -5.05 -17.34 3.21
CA LYS A 118 -4.47 -16.06 3.63
C LYS A 118 -5.12 -14.84 2.97
N ILE A 119 -5.47 -14.94 1.68
CA ILE A 119 -6.19 -13.88 0.96
C ILE A 119 -7.58 -13.66 1.59
N SER A 120 -8.29 -14.75 1.93
CA SER A 120 -9.58 -14.68 2.62
C SER A 120 -9.45 -14.03 4.00
N ASP A 121 -8.46 -14.46 4.79
CA ASP A 121 -8.21 -13.90 6.12
C ASP A 121 -7.86 -12.40 6.03
N THR A 122 -7.06 -12.02 5.03
CA THR A 122 -6.71 -10.62 4.79
C THR A 122 -7.95 -9.79 4.44
N ARG A 123 -8.87 -10.32 3.61
CA ARG A 123 -10.13 -9.63 3.30
C ARG A 123 -10.98 -9.37 4.53
N ILE A 124 -11.02 -10.32 5.47
CA ILE A 124 -11.76 -10.18 6.72
C ILE A 124 -11.08 -9.14 7.62
N GLY A 125 -9.74 -9.19 7.70
CA GLY A 125 -8.94 -8.33 8.58
C GLY A 125 -8.76 -6.88 8.11
N ILE A 126 -9.04 -6.56 6.84
CA ILE A 126 -8.81 -5.20 6.30
C ILE A 126 -9.59 -4.13 7.06
N ASN A 127 -10.85 -4.39 7.43
CA ASN A 127 -11.64 -3.39 8.15
C ASN A 127 -11.03 -3.09 9.53
N SER A 128 -10.69 -4.12 10.28
CA SER A 128 -10.04 -3.97 11.60
C SER A 128 -8.66 -3.34 11.49
N PHE A 129 -7.87 -3.68 10.48
CA PHE A 129 -6.56 -3.06 10.26
C PHE A 129 -6.67 -1.56 9.96
N VAL A 130 -7.62 -1.19 9.10
CA VAL A 130 -7.88 0.21 8.77
C VAL A 130 -8.29 1.01 10.00
N GLU A 131 -9.19 0.48 10.82
CA GLU A 131 -9.60 1.11 12.09
C GLU A 131 -8.42 1.31 13.03
N ILE A 132 -7.58 0.28 13.22
CA ILE A 132 -6.37 0.37 14.07
C ILE A 132 -5.40 1.44 13.55
N VAL A 133 -5.19 1.54 12.24
CA VAL A 133 -4.29 2.53 11.66
C VAL A 133 -4.84 3.94 11.84
N ILE A 134 -6.14 4.15 11.61
CA ILE A 134 -6.78 5.46 11.81
C ILE A 134 -6.69 5.88 13.28
N ASP A 135 -6.98 4.97 14.21
CA ASP A 135 -6.88 5.23 15.65
C ASP A 135 -5.44 5.53 16.06
N SER A 136 -4.46 4.79 15.54
CA SER A 136 -3.05 5.02 15.81
C SER A 136 -2.58 6.38 15.29
N LEU A 137 -2.94 6.75 14.05
CA LEU A 137 -2.60 8.05 13.46
C LEU A 137 -3.26 9.21 14.21
N THR A 138 -4.52 9.03 14.63
CA THR A 138 -5.25 10.03 15.41
C THR A 138 -4.63 10.22 16.79
N ASN A 139 -4.24 9.12 17.45
CA ASN A 139 -3.56 9.17 18.74
C ASN A 139 -2.16 9.81 18.63
N GLU A 140 -1.39 9.53 17.57
CA GLU A 140 -0.09 10.16 17.34
C GLU A 140 -0.22 11.66 17.03
N LEU A 141 -1.27 12.08 16.31
CA LEU A 141 -1.61 13.49 16.10
C LEU A 141 -1.94 14.20 17.42
N GLN A 142 -2.70 13.55 18.30
CA GLN A 142 -3.06 14.10 19.62
C GLN A 142 -1.84 14.20 20.54
N ASN A 143 -0.87 13.30 20.39
CA ASN A 143 0.34 13.21 21.22
C ASN A 143 1.56 13.96 20.64
N TYR A 144 1.34 14.95 19.76
CA TYR A 144 2.32 15.93 19.29
C TYR A 144 3.50 15.43 18.43
N GLN A 145 3.51 14.18 17.95
CA GLN A 145 4.59 13.69 17.06
C GLN A 145 4.37 14.04 15.58
N ILE A 146 3.98 15.29 15.31
CA ILE A 146 3.72 15.81 13.96
C ILE A 146 4.93 15.60 13.05
N ASN A 147 6.15 15.71 13.58
CA ASN A 147 7.41 15.47 12.87
C ASN A 147 7.51 14.07 12.25
N HIS A 148 6.94 13.05 12.89
CA HIS A 148 6.94 11.68 12.37
C HIS A 148 5.89 11.51 11.26
N LEU A 149 4.73 12.14 11.41
CA LEU A 149 3.64 12.11 10.43
C LEU A 149 3.94 12.91 9.17
N VAL A 150 4.65 14.05 9.29
CA VAL A 150 5.14 14.86 8.16
C VAL A 150 5.93 13.98 7.19
N ASN A 151 6.88 13.19 7.69
CA ASN A 151 7.75 12.36 6.87
C ASN A 151 7.03 11.16 6.23
N LEU A 152 5.87 10.77 6.75
CA LEU A 152 5.04 9.71 6.17
C LEU A 152 4.16 10.23 5.03
N LEU A 153 3.62 11.44 5.18
CA LEU A 153 2.61 12.00 4.28
C LEU A 153 3.20 12.90 3.19
N ILE A 154 4.32 13.57 3.51
CA ILE A 154 4.93 14.60 2.67
C ILE A 154 6.34 14.14 2.26
N SER A 155 6.54 14.05 0.94
CA SER A 155 7.81 13.70 0.31
C SER A 155 8.76 14.89 0.16
N GLU A 156 8.21 16.08 -0.13
CA GLU A 156 8.96 17.34 -0.24
C GLU A 156 8.03 18.53 0.09
N ILE A 157 8.59 19.57 0.72
CA ILE A 157 7.90 20.84 0.96
C ILE A 157 8.64 21.91 0.17
N GLU A 158 7.93 22.64 -0.68
CA GLU A 158 8.47 23.82 -1.34
C GLU A 158 7.91 25.07 -0.70
N VAL A 159 8.79 26.00 -0.35
CA VAL A 159 8.42 27.29 0.23
C VAL A 159 8.60 28.35 -0.84
N SER A 160 7.49 28.99 -1.21
CA SER A 160 7.43 30.20 -2.04
C SER A 160 7.29 31.43 -1.14
N SER A 161 7.40 32.63 -1.73
CA SER A 161 7.24 33.90 -1.02
C SER A 161 5.85 34.09 -0.39
N ASN A 162 4.84 33.38 -0.88
CA ASN A 162 3.44 33.52 -0.50
C ASN A 162 2.71 32.18 -0.35
N ALA A 163 3.41 31.04 -0.46
CA ALA A 163 2.76 29.73 -0.46
C ALA A 163 3.70 28.63 0.05
N LEU A 164 3.10 27.60 0.66
CA LEU A 164 3.73 26.32 0.95
C LEU A 164 3.13 25.27 0.00
N ILE A 165 3.97 24.61 -0.78
CA ILE A 165 3.56 23.56 -1.71
C ILE A 165 4.02 22.21 -1.14
N TYR A 166 3.07 21.30 -0.96
CA TYR A 166 3.32 19.98 -0.37
C TYR A 166 3.28 18.90 -1.44
N HIS A 167 4.34 18.12 -1.56
CA HIS A 167 4.38 16.94 -2.43
C HIS A 167 3.97 15.71 -1.61
N THR A 168 2.75 15.21 -1.80
CA THR A 168 2.19 14.12 -0.98
C THR A 168 2.38 12.74 -1.61
N THR A 169 2.81 11.76 -0.82
CA THR A 169 2.99 10.37 -1.29
C THR A 169 1.63 9.68 -1.56
N PHE A 170 0.57 10.14 -0.89
CA PHE A 170 -0.78 9.58 -0.95
C PHE A 170 -1.77 10.47 -1.68
N GLY A 171 -1.30 11.45 -2.47
CA GLY A 171 -2.15 12.44 -3.13
C GLY A 171 -3.28 11.85 -3.98
N LYS A 172 -3.13 10.59 -4.44
CA LYS A 172 -4.19 9.92 -5.18
C LYS A 172 -5.46 9.62 -4.36
N TYR A 173 -5.37 9.59 -3.03
CA TYR A 173 -6.45 9.24 -2.11
C TYR A 173 -7.00 10.44 -1.31
N ILE A 174 -6.56 11.66 -1.60
CA ILE A 174 -7.06 12.87 -0.92
C ILE A 174 -8.27 13.37 -1.69
N GLU A 175 -9.42 13.48 -1.02
CA GLU A 175 -10.66 14.05 -1.58
C GLU A 175 -10.48 15.55 -1.83
N GLY A 176 -10.89 16.04 -3.02
CA GLY A 176 -10.78 17.45 -3.39
C GLY A 176 -9.68 17.79 -4.41
N LYS A 177 -9.21 16.84 -5.23
CA LYS A 177 -8.17 17.07 -6.25
C LYS A 177 -8.39 18.24 -7.21
N ASP A 178 -9.62 18.75 -7.32
CA ASP A 178 -10.00 19.83 -8.24
C ASP A 178 -10.44 21.12 -7.54
N GLU A 179 -10.49 21.15 -6.20
CA GLU A 179 -10.73 22.37 -5.42
C GLU A 179 -9.42 22.72 -4.71
N LEU A 180 -8.50 23.31 -5.47
CA LEU A 180 -7.46 24.17 -4.89
C LEU A 180 -8.20 25.36 -4.27
N ASP A 181 -8.73 25.16 -3.07
CA ASP A 181 -9.15 26.25 -2.20
C ASP A 181 -7.92 27.13 -2.00
N GLU A 182 -7.96 28.29 -2.66
CA GLU A 182 -7.09 29.41 -2.37
C GLU A 182 -7.10 29.60 -0.86
N PHE A 183 -5.98 29.32 -0.20
CA PHE A 183 -5.81 29.67 1.19
C PHE A 183 -6.13 31.16 1.33
N PRO A 184 -7.08 31.56 2.21
CA PRO A 184 -7.36 32.96 2.40
C PRO A 184 -6.09 33.66 2.89
N ALA A 185 -5.74 34.73 2.18
CA ALA A 185 -4.57 35.57 2.42
C ALA A 185 -4.52 36.20 3.82
#